data_AF-A0A2I0I508-F1
#
_entry.id   AF-A0A2I0I508-F1
#
_cell.length_a   1.000
_cell.length_b   1.000
_cell.length_c   1.000
_cell.angle_alpha   90.00
_cell.angle_beta   90.00
_cell.angle_gamma   90.00
#
_symmetry.space_group_name_H-M   'P 1'
#
loop_
_entity.id
_entity.type
_entity.pdbx_description
1 polymer ?
#
loop_
_entity_poly.entity_id
_entity_poly.type
_entity_poly.pdbx_seq_one_letter_code
_entity_poly.pdbx_strand_id
1 'polypeptide(L)'
;MSIGGGAGDYSLVSEADANNFADYLWNNFLGGQSSSRPLGDAVLDGIDFDIELGTTTFYDTLARALSSRSTQAAKVYLTAAPQCPHPDSHLDAALNTGLFDNVWIQFYNNPLAQCQYSSGNTNDILSSWNTWTSSTTAGKIFLGLPAAPEAAGSGYIPPDVLTGQILPQIKTSAKYGG
;
A
#
# COMPACT_ATOMS: atom_id res chain seq x y z
N MET A 1 0.34 8.48 -7.70
CA MET A 1 1.79 8.27 -7.92
C MET A 1 2.27 7.33 -6.82
N SER A 2 3.05 6.29 -7.13
CA SER A 2 3.64 5.45 -6.10
C SER A 2 5.05 5.91 -5.74
N ILE A 3 5.40 5.80 -4.46
CA ILE A 3 6.72 6.08 -3.90
C ILE A 3 7.31 4.79 -3.33
N GLY A 4 8.59 4.58 -3.57
CA GLY A 4 9.32 3.40 -3.09
C GLY A 4 9.55 2.35 -4.17
N GLY A 5 9.00 1.16 -3.98
CA GLY A 5 9.22 -0.05 -4.76
C GLY A 5 10.44 -0.88 -4.30
N GLY A 6 10.49 -2.15 -4.70
CA GLY A 6 11.52 -3.10 -4.25
C GLY A 6 12.92 -2.95 -4.84
N ALA A 7 13.11 -2.10 -5.86
CA ALA A 7 14.39 -1.92 -6.55
C ALA A 7 15.04 -0.53 -6.31
N GLY A 8 14.46 0.28 -5.42
CA GLY A 8 14.94 1.63 -5.13
C GLY A 8 16.02 1.69 -4.04
N ASP A 9 16.45 2.92 -3.76
CA ASP A 9 17.24 3.28 -2.58
C ASP A 9 16.64 4.56 -1.99
N TYR A 10 15.99 4.43 -0.84
CA TYR A 10 15.24 5.51 -0.20
C TYR A 10 15.19 5.29 1.31
N SER A 11 15.15 6.39 2.04
CA SER A 11 14.91 6.44 3.48
C SER A 11 14.56 7.86 3.87
N LEU A 12 13.82 8.01 4.97
CA LEU A 12 13.63 9.31 5.62
C LEU A 12 14.51 9.35 6.87
N VAL A 13 15.28 10.44 7.03
CA VAL A 13 16.26 10.56 8.12
C VAL A 13 15.79 11.44 9.29
N SER A 14 14.70 12.19 9.11
CA SER A 14 14.09 13.01 10.15
C SER A 14 12.65 13.39 9.81
N GLU A 15 11.92 13.94 10.79
CA GLU A 15 10.61 14.55 10.51
C GLU A 15 10.70 15.72 9.52
N ALA A 16 11.77 16.51 9.56
CA ALA A 16 11.98 17.62 8.64
C ALA A 16 12.17 17.12 7.19
N ASP A 17 12.86 15.98 7.04
CA ASP A 17 13.07 15.31 5.76
C ASP A 17 11.74 14.75 5.22
N ALA A 18 10.92 14.12 6.07
CA ALA A 18 9.57 13.70 5.70
C ALA A 18 8.69 14.87 5.22
N ASN A 19 8.75 16.02 5.90
CA ASN A 19 8.02 17.22 5.48
C ASN A 19 8.56 17.80 4.16
N ASN A 20 9.89 17.79 3.96
CA ASN A 20 10.49 18.23 2.70
C ASN A 20 10.04 17.36 1.53
N PHE A 21 10.01 16.04 1.72
CA PHE A 21 9.50 15.13 0.71
C PHE A 21 8.00 15.31 0.45
N ALA A 22 7.20 15.57 1.50
CA ALA A 22 5.78 15.91 1.34
C ALA A 22 5.57 17.17 0.48
N ASP A 23 6.37 18.23 0.71
CA ASP A 23 6.34 19.45 -0.09
C ASP A 23 6.74 19.19 -1.54
N TYR A 24 7.75 18.35 -1.77
CA TYR A 24 8.15 17.95 -3.10
C TYR A 24 7.01 17.24 -3.84
N LEU A 25 6.37 16.25 -3.22
CA LEU A 25 5.25 15.50 -3.80
C LEU A 25 4.06 16.42 -4.09
N TRP A 26 3.73 17.30 -3.14
CA TRP A 26 2.66 18.26 -3.28
C TRP A 26 2.84 19.16 -4.51
N ASN A 27 4.03 19.75 -4.65
CA ASN A 27 4.32 20.73 -5.71
C ASN A 27 4.54 20.10 -7.09
N ASN A 28 5.06 18.88 -7.14
CA ASN A 28 5.45 18.24 -8.41
C ASN A 28 4.41 17.28 -8.97
N PHE A 29 3.50 16.74 -8.15
CA PHE A 29 2.55 15.71 -8.57
C PHE A 29 1.09 16.00 -8.18
N LEU A 30 0.87 16.76 -7.10
CA LEU A 30 -0.48 17.07 -6.61
C LEU A 30 -0.85 18.53 -6.92
N GLY A 31 -1.69 19.15 -6.09
CA GLY A 31 -2.27 20.49 -6.32
C GLY A 31 -1.34 21.67 -6.05
N GLY A 32 -0.07 21.43 -5.72
CA GLY A 32 0.93 22.48 -5.60
C GLY A 32 1.47 22.93 -6.96
N GLN A 33 2.47 23.80 -6.94
CA GLN A 33 3.02 24.40 -8.15
C GLN A 33 4.53 24.17 -8.25
N SER A 34 4.98 23.79 -9.43
CA SER A 34 6.39 23.61 -9.77
C SER A 34 6.59 23.90 -11.25
N SER A 35 7.71 24.53 -11.62
CA SER A 35 8.08 24.75 -13.02
C SER A 35 8.66 23.49 -13.69
N SER A 36 8.90 22.43 -12.91
CA SER A 36 9.56 21.20 -13.37
C SER A 36 8.78 19.95 -12.97
N ARG A 37 7.45 19.97 -13.10
CA ARG A 37 6.58 18.81 -12.81
C ARG A 37 6.95 17.64 -13.73
N PRO A 38 7.36 16.47 -13.19
CA PRO A 38 7.86 15.37 -14.02
C PRO A 38 6.83 14.79 -15.01
N LEU A 39 5.54 14.82 -14.64
CA LEU A 39 4.45 14.25 -15.43
C LEU A 39 3.58 15.33 -16.12
N GLY A 40 4.08 16.57 -16.20
CA GLY A 40 3.34 17.69 -16.74
C GLY A 40 2.37 18.33 -15.74
N ASP A 41 1.36 19.01 -16.28
CA ASP A 41 0.42 19.86 -15.54
C ASP A 41 -0.72 19.09 -14.85
N ALA A 42 -0.89 17.80 -15.16
CA ALA A 42 -1.90 16.96 -14.52
C ALA A 42 -1.71 16.92 -12.99
N VAL A 43 -2.83 17.03 -12.27
CA VAL A 43 -2.88 16.85 -10.80
C VAL A 43 -3.30 15.43 -10.52
N LEU A 44 -2.44 14.66 -9.86
CA LEU A 44 -2.75 13.29 -9.49
C LEU A 44 -3.67 13.26 -8.26
N ASP A 45 -4.49 12.21 -8.18
CA ASP A 45 -5.46 12.04 -7.10
C ASP A 45 -4.81 11.76 -5.74
N GLY A 46 -3.60 11.21 -5.72
CA GLY A 46 -3.00 10.75 -4.48
C GLY A 46 -1.61 10.13 -4.59
N ILE A 47 -1.11 9.73 -3.43
CA ILE A 47 0.20 9.10 -3.23
C ILE A 47 0.00 7.68 -2.67
N ASP A 48 0.66 6.73 -3.30
CA ASP A 48 0.72 5.34 -2.89
C ASP A 48 2.05 5.04 -2.21
N PHE A 49 2.00 4.46 -1.01
CA PHE A 49 3.14 4.11 -0.18
C PHE A 49 3.50 2.64 -0.42
N ASP A 50 4.46 2.41 -1.31
CA ASP A 50 5.04 1.10 -1.61
C ASP A 50 6.44 0.99 -1.00
N ILE A 51 6.50 1.02 0.34
CA ILE A 51 7.75 1.10 1.08
C ILE A 51 8.21 -0.31 1.47
N GLU A 52 9.20 -0.83 0.76
CA GLU A 52 9.65 -2.23 0.90
C GLU A 52 11.05 -2.36 1.52
N LEU A 53 11.80 -1.26 1.65
CA LEU A 53 13.18 -1.25 2.12
C LEU A 53 13.56 0.06 2.82
N GLY A 54 14.81 0.14 3.30
CA GLY A 54 15.34 1.30 4.00
C GLY A 54 14.90 1.38 5.46
N THR A 55 14.91 2.59 6.02
CA THR A 55 14.44 2.84 7.39
C THR A 55 12.93 2.63 7.50
N THR A 56 12.44 2.38 8.72
CA THR A 56 11.00 2.22 9.02
C THR A 56 10.37 3.50 9.60
N THR A 57 11.15 4.56 9.73
CA THR A 57 10.81 5.77 10.48
C THR A 57 10.24 6.88 9.60
N PHE A 58 9.36 7.69 10.18
CA PHE A 58 8.82 8.94 9.61
C PHE A 58 7.83 8.82 8.45
N TYR A 59 7.45 7.62 8.00
CA TYR A 59 6.38 7.46 7.01
C TYR A 59 5.00 7.85 7.56
N ASP A 60 4.79 7.75 8.87
CA ASP A 60 3.62 8.29 9.55
C ASP A 60 3.61 9.82 9.53
N THR A 61 4.77 10.46 9.73
CA THR A 61 4.95 11.91 9.55
C THR A 61 4.67 12.33 8.11
N LEU A 62 5.17 11.59 7.12
CA LEU A 62 4.89 11.83 5.70
C LEU A 62 3.39 11.72 5.40
N ALA A 63 2.71 10.68 5.89
CA ALA A 63 1.28 10.48 5.71
C ALA A 63 0.46 11.64 6.31
N ARG A 64 0.79 12.09 7.53
CA ARG A 64 0.13 13.26 8.16
C ARG A 64 0.38 14.53 7.35
N ALA A 65 1.61 14.76 6.88
CA ALA A 65 1.96 15.94 6.10
C ALA A 65 1.20 15.99 4.77
N LEU A 66 1.12 14.87 4.03
CA LEU A 66 0.36 14.79 2.78
C LEU A 66 -1.15 14.92 3.01
N SER A 67 -1.69 14.23 4.03
CA SER A 67 -3.10 14.32 4.37
C SER A 67 -3.51 15.76 4.71
N SER A 68 -2.64 16.54 5.35
CA SER A 68 -2.91 17.95 5.69
C SER A 68 -3.09 18.87 4.47
N ARG A 69 -2.67 18.42 3.27
CA ARG A 69 -2.87 19.15 2.01
C ARG A 69 -4.24 18.94 1.39
N SER A 70 -5.02 17.99 1.90
CA SER A 70 -6.39 17.76 1.43
C SER A 70 -7.27 18.97 1.71
N THR A 71 -8.08 19.33 0.72
CA THR A 71 -9.16 20.31 0.87
C THR A 71 -10.50 19.64 0.55
N GLN A 72 -11.61 20.30 0.88
CA GLN A 72 -12.93 19.77 0.53
C GLN A 72 -13.14 19.66 -0.99
N ALA A 73 -12.50 20.52 -1.77
CA ALA A 73 -12.60 20.53 -3.24
C ALA A 73 -11.59 19.58 -3.92
N ALA A 74 -10.46 19.29 -3.27
CA ALA A 74 -9.40 18.45 -3.79
C ALA A 74 -8.79 17.62 -2.66
N LYS A 75 -9.25 16.36 -2.55
CA LYS A 75 -8.71 15.38 -1.60
C LYS A 75 -7.39 14.82 -2.14
N VAL A 76 -6.42 14.66 -1.25
CA VAL A 76 -5.23 13.82 -1.50
C VAL A 76 -5.56 12.42 -0.99
N TYR A 77 -5.67 11.47 -1.91
CA TYR A 77 -5.82 10.06 -1.56
C TYR A 77 -4.50 9.49 -1.07
N LEU A 78 -4.56 8.69 -0.01
CA LEU A 78 -3.42 7.95 0.51
C LEU A 78 -3.71 6.46 0.39
N THR A 79 -2.83 5.75 -0.30
CA THR A 79 -2.89 4.28 -0.40
C THR A 79 -1.57 3.66 0.03
N ALA A 80 -1.58 2.37 0.36
CA ALA A 80 -0.39 1.67 0.82
C ALA A 80 -0.35 0.23 0.30
N ALA A 81 0.86 -0.25 0.04
CA ALA A 81 1.16 -1.60 -0.42
C ALA A 81 2.04 -2.40 0.57
N PRO A 82 1.58 -2.63 1.82
CA PRO A 82 2.35 -3.42 2.78
C PRO A 82 2.51 -4.87 2.30
N GLN A 83 3.59 -5.51 2.76
CA GLN A 83 3.77 -6.95 2.59
C GLN A 83 2.72 -7.72 3.42
N CYS A 84 2.40 -8.96 3.07
CA CYS A 84 1.39 -9.74 3.81
C CYS A 84 1.73 -10.14 5.26
N PRO A 85 2.99 -10.20 5.73
CA PRO A 85 3.29 -10.37 7.15
C PRO A 85 2.71 -9.21 7.96
N HIS A 86 1.98 -9.52 9.02
CA HIS A 86 1.31 -8.51 9.84
C HIS A 86 1.87 -8.51 11.28
N PRO A 87 2.22 -7.35 11.85
CA PRO A 87 2.22 -6.01 11.23
C PRO A 87 3.36 -5.85 10.21
N ASP A 88 3.18 -4.94 9.25
CA ASP A 88 4.20 -4.60 8.25
C ASP A 88 5.30 -3.72 8.88
N SER A 89 6.56 -4.08 8.68
CA SER A 89 7.69 -3.40 9.36
C SER A 89 7.85 -1.93 8.99
N HIS A 90 7.51 -1.55 7.76
CA HIS A 90 7.77 -0.22 7.22
C HIS A 90 6.56 0.69 7.30
N LEU A 91 5.36 0.12 7.22
CA LEU A 91 4.11 0.85 7.07
C LEU A 91 3.18 0.76 8.28
N ASP A 92 3.42 -0.10 9.28
CA ASP A 92 2.53 -0.21 10.45
C ASP A 92 2.31 1.14 11.16
N ALA A 93 3.38 1.91 11.41
CA ALA A 93 3.26 3.23 12.01
C ALA A 93 2.42 4.19 11.16
N ALA A 94 2.58 4.14 9.83
CA ALA A 94 1.83 4.98 8.90
C ALA A 94 0.36 4.57 8.82
N LEU A 95 0.07 3.27 8.72
CA LEU A 95 -1.30 2.73 8.69
C LEU A 95 -2.05 3.04 9.98
N ASN A 96 -1.37 2.97 11.13
CA ASN A 96 -1.93 3.29 12.45
C ASN A 96 -2.31 4.77 12.62
N THR A 97 -1.95 5.66 11.69
CA THR A 97 -2.49 7.03 11.66
C THR A 97 -3.98 7.09 11.34
N GLY A 98 -4.54 6.07 10.67
CA GLY A 98 -5.93 6.07 10.22
C GLY A 98 -6.20 6.93 8.98
N LEU A 99 -5.16 7.39 8.28
CA LEU A 99 -5.27 8.33 7.16
C LEU A 99 -5.36 7.67 5.78
N PHE A 100 -5.08 6.37 5.68
CA PHE A 100 -5.06 5.64 4.41
C PHE A 100 -6.47 5.28 3.96
N ASP A 101 -6.80 5.60 2.70
CA ASP A 101 -8.09 5.34 2.09
C ASP A 101 -8.21 3.88 1.67
N ASN A 102 -7.20 3.39 0.94
CA ASN A 102 -7.12 2.02 0.44
C ASN A 102 -5.79 1.37 0.84
N VAL A 103 -5.82 0.07 1.11
CA VAL A 103 -4.59 -0.72 1.35
C VAL A 103 -4.66 -1.97 0.49
N TRP A 104 -3.69 -2.18 -0.39
CA TRP A 104 -3.55 -3.38 -1.23
C TRP A 104 -2.38 -4.21 -0.71
N ILE A 105 -2.70 -5.16 0.16
CA ILE A 105 -1.70 -6.03 0.79
C ILE A 105 -1.07 -6.93 -0.27
N GLN A 106 0.25 -6.99 -0.31
CA GLN A 106 1.01 -7.83 -1.23
C GLN A 106 1.04 -9.29 -0.73
N PHE A 107 0.09 -10.12 -1.21
CA PHE A 107 0.01 -11.54 -0.86
C PHE A 107 0.92 -12.42 -1.74
N TYR A 108 2.18 -11.98 -1.90
CA TYR A 108 3.19 -12.62 -2.72
C TYR A 108 4.60 -12.28 -2.20
N ASN A 109 5.65 -12.92 -2.73
CA ASN A 109 7.05 -12.75 -2.30
C ASN A 109 7.36 -13.02 -0.80
N ASN A 110 6.44 -13.63 -0.06
CA ASN A 110 6.54 -13.98 1.36
C ASN A 110 6.30 -15.49 1.60
N PRO A 111 7.07 -16.40 0.94
CA PRO A 111 6.75 -17.83 0.89
C PRO A 111 6.88 -18.57 2.24
N LEU A 112 7.59 -17.99 3.21
CA LEU A 112 7.85 -18.58 4.52
C LEU A 112 7.18 -17.80 5.67
N ALA A 113 6.25 -16.90 5.34
CA ALA A 113 5.58 -16.05 6.33
C ALA A 113 4.13 -16.47 6.63
N GLN A 114 3.67 -17.58 6.05
CA GLN A 114 2.31 -18.12 6.24
C GLN A 114 1.20 -17.09 5.95
N CYS A 115 1.38 -16.26 4.91
CA CYS A 115 0.40 -15.24 4.54
C CYS A 115 0.02 -15.21 3.07
N GLN A 116 0.70 -15.95 2.19
CA GLN A 116 0.38 -15.99 0.76
C GLN A 116 -0.18 -17.35 0.31
N TYR A 117 -0.67 -17.42 -0.91
CA TYR A 117 -1.07 -18.68 -1.53
C TYR A 117 0.14 -19.58 -1.83
N SER A 118 -0.07 -20.88 -1.65
CA SER A 118 0.79 -21.94 -2.20
C SER A 118 -0.09 -23.07 -2.74
N SER A 119 0.43 -23.86 -3.68
CA SER A 119 -0.34 -24.93 -4.33
C SER A 119 -0.96 -25.88 -3.31
N GLY A 120 -2.30 -25.89 -3.25
CA GLY A 120 -3.08 -26.72 -2.31
C GLY A 120 -3.31 -26.12 -0.93
N ASN A 121 -2.82 -24.91 -0.64
CA ASN A 121 -3.05 -24.20 0.62
C ASN A 121 -3.57 -22.77 0.40
N THR A 122 -4.86 -22.56 0.66
CA THR A 122 -5.49 -21.23 0.72
C THR A 122 -5.65 -20.72 2.16
N ASN A 123 -5.37 -21.54 3.18
CA ASN A 123 -5.63 -21.19 4.57
C ASN A 123 -4.79 -20.00 5.03
N ASP A 124 -3.51 -19.96 4.64
CA ASP A 124 -2.55 -18.92 5.01
C ASP A 124 -3.01 -17.54 4.51
N ILE A 125 -3.35 -17.43 3.23
CA ILE A 125 -3.84 -16.18 2.63
C ILE A 125 -5.19 -15.74 3.19
N LEU A 126 -6.12 -16.68 3.41
CA LEU A 126 -7.45 -16.39 3.98
C LEU A 126 -7.34 -15.96 5.45
N SER A 127 -6.46 -16.60 6.23
CA SER A 127 -6.19 -16.22 7.61
C SER A 127 -5.53 -14.85 7.69
N SER A 128 -4.52 -14.58 6.86
CA SER A 128 -3.87 -13.27 6.79
C SER A 128 -4.84 -12.17 6.34
N TRP A 129 -5.70 -12.44 5.35
CA TRP A 129 -6.77 -11.52 4.94
C TRP A 129 -7.69 -11.11 6.11
N ASN A 130 -8.11 -12.07 6.93
CA ASN A 130 -8.94 -11.80 8.10
C ASN A 130 -8.20 -10.92 9.13
N THR A 131 -6.91 -11.18 9.37
CA THR A 131 -6.07 -10.34 10.23
C THR A 131 -6.05 -8.91 9.71
N TRP A 132 -5.62 -8.69 8.46
CA TRP A 132 -5.54 -7.37 7.85
C TRP A 132 -6.87 -6.61 7.87
N THR A 133 -7.96 -7.25 7.45
CA THR A 133 -9.27 -6.58 7.42
C THR A 133 -9.81 -6.22 8.81
N SER A 134 -9.45 -6.97 9.85
CA SER A 134 -9.86 -6.70 11.24
C SER A 134 -8.95 -5.70 11.98
N SER A 135 -7.68 -5.59 11.58
CA SER A 135 -6.67 -4.79 12.27
C SER A 135 -6.36 -3.44 11.61
N THR A 136 -6.66 -3.25 10.32
CA THR A 136 -6.35 -2.01 9.61
C THR A 136 -7.51 -1.02 9.63
N THR A 137 -7.22 0.26 9.84
CA THR A 137 -8.20 1.36 9.93
C THR A 137 -8.73 1.86 8.58
N ALA A 138 -8.04 1.52 7.48
CA ALA A 138 -8.39 1.96 6.13
C ALA A 138 -9.82 1.60 5.70
N GLY A 139 -10.36 2.43 4.79
CA GLY A 139 -11.74 2.30 4.32
C GLY A 139 -11.97 1.07 3.46
N LYS A 140 -11.02 0.77 2.56
CA LYS A 140 -11.05 -0.43 1.71
C LYS A 140 -9.72 -1.18 1.71
N ILE A 141 -9.84 -2.50 1.67
CA ILE A 141 -8.73 -3.43 1.65
C ILE A 141 -8.82 -4.25 0.36
N PHE A 142 -7.70 -4.38 -0.33
CA PHE A 142 -7.59 -5.05 -1.63
C PHE A 142 -6.63 -6.24 -1.53
N LEU A 143 -6.91 -7.28 -2.31
CA LEU A 143 -6.07 -8.48 -2.42
C LEU A 143 -5.00 -8.26 -3.50
N GLY A 144 -3.81 -7.82 -3.11
CA GLY A 144 -2.68 -7.61 -4.03
C GLY A 144 -2.06 -8.93 -4.47
N LEU A 145 -2.03 -9.17 -5.79
CA LEU A 145 -1.56 -10.43 -6.38
C LEU A 145 -0.66 -10.19 -7.61
N PRO A 146 0.27 -11.12 -7.90
CA PRO A 146 0.99 -11.15 -9.16
C PRO A 146 0.04 -11.49 -10.31
N ALA A 147 0.11 -10.75 -11.42
CA ALA A 147 -0.74 -10.98 -12.59
C ALA A 147 -0.30 -12.20 -13.43
N ALA A 148 0.94 -12.64 -13.29
CA ALA A 148 1.53 -13.79 -13.96
C ALA A 148 2.53 -14.50 -13.03
N PRO A 149 2.84 -15.78 -13.26
CA PRO A 149 3.88 -16.50 -12.50
C PRO A 149 5.22 -15.78 -12.48
N GLU A 150 5.60 -15.12 -13.58
CA GLU A 150 6.89 -14.43 -13.73
C GLU A 150 6.92 -13.04 -13.08
N ALA A 151 5.77 -12.51 -12.64
CA ALA A 151 5.68 -11.16 -12.07
C ALA A 151 6.19 -11.09 -10.62
N ALA A 152 6.39 -12.23 -9.95
CA ALA A 152 6.87 -12.32 -8.58
C ALA A 152 7.65 -13.63 -8.37
N GLY A 153 8.48 -13.69 -7.33
CA GLY A 153 9.24 -14.91 -7.00
C GLY A 153 8.35 -16.03 -6.43
N SER A 154 7.19 -15.71 -5.86
CA SER A 154 6.20 -16.67 -5.36
C SER A 154 4.84 -16.02 -5.10
N GLY A 155 3.78 -16.81 -4.93
CA GLY A 155 2.45 -16.33 -4.52
C GLY A 155 1.43 -16.14 -5.66
N TYR A 156 1.79 -16.41 -6.91
CA TYR A 156 0.84 -16.40 -8.03
C TYR A 156 -0.32 -17.40 -7.80
N ILE A 157 -1.54 -16.96 -8.09
CA ILE A 157 -2.76 -17.76 -7.93
C ILE A 157 -3.40 -18.00 -9.30
N PRO A 158 -3.60 -19.26 -9.72
CA PRO A 158 -4.37 -19.55 -10.93
C PRO A 158 -5.78 -18.93 -10.86
N PRO A 159 -6.31 -18.35 -11.96
CA PRO A 159 -7.60 -17.65 -11.96
C PRO A 159 -8.76 -18.50 -11.43
N ASP A 160 -8.80 -19.79 -11.74
CA ASP A 160 -9.85 -20.70 -11.27
C ASP A 160 -9.77 -20.96 -9.76
N VAL A 161 -8.57 -20.96 -9.18
CA VAL A 161 -8.37 -21.06 -7.72
C VAL A 161 -8.81 -19.76 -7.06
N LEU A 162 -8.39 -18.60 -7.60
CA LEU A 162 -8.77 -17.29 -7.07
C LEU A 162 -10.30 -17.12 -7.05
N THR A 163 -10.95 -17.35 -8.18
CA THR A 163 -12.40 -17.15 -8.34
C THR A 163 -13.23 -18.23 -7.65
N GLY A 164 -12.75 -19.48 -7.58
CA GLY A 164 -13.48 -20.59 -6.98
C GLY A 164 -13.29 -20.74 -5.47
N GLN A 165 -12.14 -20.39 -4.91
CA GLN A 165 -11.77 -20.73 -3.53
C GLN A 165 -11.52 -19.51 -2.63
N ILE A 166 -11.04 -18.39 -3.18
CA ILE A 166 -10.61 -17.23 -2.38
C ILE A 166 -11.64 -16.10 -2.43
N LEU A 167 -11.98 -15.61 -3.62
CA LEU A 167 -12.94 -14.51 -3.79
C LEU A 167 -14.29 -14.74 -3.10
N PRO A 168 -14.91 -15.94 -3.14
CA PRO A 168 -16.19 -16.17 -2.46
C PRO A 168 -16.12 -15.93 -0.95
N GLN A 169 -14.95 -16.12 -0.33
CA GLN A 169 -14.76 -15.92 1.10
C GLN A 169 -14.41 -14.46 1.41
N ILE A 170 -13.39 -13.89 0.75
CA ILE A 170 -12.90 -12.55 1.11
C ILE A 170 -13.89 -11.44 0.78
N LYS A 171 -14.77 -11.65 -0.22
CA LYS A 171 -15.84 -10.70 -0.58
C LYS A 171 -16.93 -10.56 0.47
N THR A 172 -16.94 -11.44 1.49
CA THR A 172 -17.86 -11.32 2.63
C THR A 172 -17.39 -10.28 3.65
N SER A 173 -16.11 -9.90 3.64
CA SER A 173 -15.56 -8.86 4.51
C SER A 173 -16.12 -7.48 4.13
N ALA A 174 -16.65 -6.72 5.10
CA ALA A 174 -17.23 -5.40 4.86
C ALA A 174 -16.26 -4.38 4.23
N LYS A 175 -14.94 -4.58 4.44
CA LYS A 175 -13.88 -3.74 3.90
C LYS A 175 -13.32 -4.20 2.56
N TYR A 176 -13.81 -5.29 1.96
CA TYR A 176 -13.36 -5.71 0.63
C TYR A 176 -13.54 -4.58 -0.39
N GLY A 177 -12.45 -4.22 -1.07
CA GLY A 177 -12.38 -3.22 -2.13
C GLY A 177 -12.17 -3.81 -3.52
N GLY A 178 -11.46 -4.94 -3.61
CA GLY A 178 -11.08 -5.58 -4.86
C GLY A 178 -10.15 -6.75 -4.65
#